data_AF-E6PWU3-F1
#
_entry.id   AF-E6PWU3-F1
#
_cell.length_a   1.000
_cell.length_b   1.000
_cell.length_c   1.000
_cell.angle_alpha   90.00
_cell.angle_beta   90.00
_cell.angle_gamma   90.00
#
_symmetry.space_group_name_H-M   'P 1'
#
loop_
_entity.id
_entity.type
_entity.pdbx_description
1 polymer ?
#
loop_
_entity_poly.entity_id
_entity_poly.type
_entity_poly.pdbx_seq_one_letter_code
_entity_poly.pdbx_strand_id
1 'polypeptide(L)'
;MSRNFYALAATFGLLSLISLGMTFMPSSFQPGLPANGSLWKSLALFLVVGALGSALVGVMSHLFEQVDRRSEERRIAERNRRRKS
;
A
#
# COMPACT_ATOMS: atom_id res chain seq x y z
N MET A 1 1.52 10.83 8.05
CA MET A 1 1.83 9.39 8.26
C MET A 1 1.35 8.51 7.11
N SER A 2 0.19 8.81 6.51
CA SER A 2 -0.39 8.07 5.37
C SER A 2 0.57 7.84 4.18
N ARG A 3 1.41 8.83 3.84
CA ARG A 3 2.34 8.79 2.71
C ARG A 3 3.32 7.61 2.73
N ASN A 4 3.76 7.18 3.91
CA ASN A 4 4.73 6.08 4.04
C ASN A 4 4.08 4.72 3.73
N PHE A 5 2.81 4.54 4.13
CA PHE A 5 2.06 3.32 3.84
C PHE A 5 1.73 3.17 2.35
N TYR A 6 1.49 4.27 1.64
CA TYR A 6 1.33 4.23 0.18
C TYR A 6 2.62 3.83 -0.54
N ALA A 7 3.79 4.32 -0.09
CA ALA A 7 5.08 3.89 -0.63
C ALA A 7 5.34 2.40 -0.38
N LEU A 8 4.96 1.91 0.80
CA LEU A 8 5.03 0.49 1.14
C LEU A 8 4.10 -0.36 0.25
N ALA A 9 2.86 0.09 0.04
CA ALA A 9 1.89 -0.56 -0.83
C ALA A 9 2.37 -0.61 -2.29
N ALA A 10 2.92 0.48 -2.81
CA ALA A 10 3.49 0.54 -4.15
C ALA A 10 4.67 -0.43 -4.31
N THR A 11 5.54 -0.50 -3.29
CA THR A 11 6.70 -1.40 -3.30
C THR A 11 6.27 -2.86 -3.31
N PHE A 12 5.37 -3.27 -2.42
CA PHE A 12 4.85 -4.64 -2.39
C PHE A 12 4.07 -4.98 -3.67
N GLY A 13 3.30 -4.03 -4.22
CA GLY A 13 2.59 -4.22 -5.48
C GLY A 13 3.55 -4.46 -6.65
N LEU A 14 4.61 -3.67 -6.76
CA LEU A 14 5.63 -3.84 -7.79
C LEU A 14 6.36 -5.17 -7.67
N LEU A 15 6.80 -5.54 -6.45
CA LEU A 15 7.44 -6.83 -6.20
C LEU A 15 6.50 -8.00 -6.51
N SER A 16 5.21 -7.86 -6.22
CA SER A 16 4.21 -8.86 -6.57
C SER A 16 4.07 -9.05 -8.08
N LEU A 17 4.05 -7.96 -8.85
CA LEU A 17 3.95 -8.04 -10.31
C LEU A 17 5.19 -8.72 -10.91
N ILE A 18 6.37 -8.43 -10.38
CA ILE A 18 7.61 -9.11 -10.77
C ILE A 18 7.51 -10.61 -10.46
N SER A 19 7.06 -10.97 -9.25
CA SER A 19 6.90 -12.36 -8.83
C SER A 19 5.86 -13.12 -9.67
N LEU A 20 4.76 -12.46 -10.03
CA LEU A 20 3.77 -12.99 -10.96
C LEU A 20 4.38 -13.20 -12.35
N GLY A 21 5.17 -12.24 -12.84
CA GLY A 21 5.91 -12.36 -14.10
C GLY A 21 6.82 -13.59 -14.14
N MET A 22 7.49 -13.91 -13.03
CA MET A 22 8.32 -15.12 -12.91
C MET A 22 7.53 -16.42 -13.04
N THR A 23 6.21 -16.40 -12.84
CA THR A 23 5.35 -17.59 -13.06
C THR A 23 5.22 -17.95 -14.54
N PHE A 24 5.42 -16.99 -15.44
CA PHE A 24 5.35 -17.19 -16.89
C PHE A 24 6.72 -17.50 -17.52
N MET A 25 7.80 -17.49 -16.75
CA MET A 25 9.13 -17.84 -17.24
C MET A 25 9.19 -19.33 -17.62
N PRO A 26 9.71 -19.67 -18.82
CA PRO A 26 9.90 -21.05 -19.23
C PRO A 26 10.80 -21.81 -18.24
N SER A 27 10.43 -23.05 -17.93
CA SER A 27 11.17 -23.94 -17.04
C SER A 27 12.61 -24.23 -17.52
N SER A 28 12.94 -23.93 -18.78
CA SER A 28 14.31 -23.98 -19.33
C SER A 28 15.28 -23.01 -18.67
N PHE A 29 14.79 -21.88 -18.12
CA PHE A 29 15.61 -20.92 -17.37
C PHE A 29 15.80 -21.32 -15.90
N GLN A 30 15.19 -22.42 -15.45
CA GLN A 30 15.23 -22.90 -14.07
C GLN A 30 15.46 -24.43 -14.01
N PRO A 31 16.63 -24.91 -14.48
CA PRO A 31 16.93 -26.34 -14.48
C PRO A 31 17.10 -26.87 -13.05
N GLY A 32 16.34 -27.92 -12.69
CA GLY A 32 16.59 -28.74 -11.51
C GLY A 32 15.60 -28.63 -10.33
N LEU A 33 14.55 -27.79 -10.39
CA LEU A 33 13.56 -27.71 -9.29
C LEU A 33 12.11 -27.92 -9.79
N PRO A 34 11.46 -29.06 -9.48
CA PRO A 34 10.12 -29.40 -9.97
C PRO A 34 8.97 -28.55 -9.38
N ALA A 35 9.25 -27.54 -8.54
CA ALA A 35 8.25 -26.77 -7.80
C ALA A 35 8.29 -25.23 -8.00
N ASN A 36 9.15 -24.71 -8.89
CA ASN A 36 9.38 -23.26 -8.96
C ASN A 36 8.14 -22.42 -9.30
N GLY A 37 7.31 -22.88 -10.26
CA GLY A 37 6.09 -22.15 -10.63
C GLY A 37 5.11 -22.00 -9.47
N SER A 38 5.06 -22.96 -8.53
CA SER A 38 4.22 -22.86 -7.34
C SER A 38 4.80 -21.89 -6.31
N LEU A 39 6.13 -21.83 -6.16
CA LEU A 39 6.79 -20.92 -5.22
C LEU A 39 6.58 -19.45 -5.62
N TRP A 40 6.76 -19.12 -6.90
CA TRP A 40 6.53 -17.78 -7.42
C TRP A 40 5.07 -17.33 -7.27
N LYS A 41 4.11 -18.23 -7.48
CA LYS A 41 2.68 -17.96 -7.23
C LYS A 41 2.40 -17.65 -5.76
N SER A 42 2.91 -18.46 -4.83
CA SER A 42 2.72 -18.24 -3.40
C SER A 42 3.35 -16.93 -2.94
N LEU A 43 4.58 -16.64 -3.38
CA LEU A 43 5.27 -15.39 -3.06
C LEU A 43 4.52 -14.18 -3.62
N ALA A 44 4.07 -14.24 -4.87
CA ALA A 44 3.22 -13.20 -5.46
C ALA A 44 1.94 -13.00 -4.63
N LEU A 45 1.27 -14.07 -4.20
CA LEU A 45 0.06 -13.98 -3.38
C LEU A 45 0.31 -13.24 -2.06
N PHE A 46 1.38 -13.59 -1.33
CA PHE A 46 1.75 -12.91 -0.09
C PHE A 46 2.08 -11.43 -0.32
N LEU A 47 2.78 -11.10 -1.41
CA LEU A 47 3.10 -9.73 -1.76
C LEU A 47 1.85 -8.91 -2.15
N VAL A 48 0.91 -9.48 -2.90
CA VAL A 48 -0.39 -8.84 -3.19
C VAL A 48 -1.13 -8.53 -1.88
N VAL A 49 -1.24 -9.51 -0.98
CA VAL A 49 -1.96 -9.32 0.28
C VAL A 49 -1.28 -8.23 1.13
N GLY A 50 0.06 -8.24 1.22
CA GLY A 50 0.82 -7.18 1.89
C GLY A 50 0.63 -5.81 1.27
N ALA A 51 0.57 -5.72 -0.07
CA ALA A 51 0.31 -4.48 -0.80
C ALA A 51 -1.09 -3.93 -0.50
N LEU A 52 -2.12 -4.79 -0.57
CA LEU A 52 -3.50 -4.42 -0.28
C LEU A 52 -3.68 -3.99 1.18
N GLY A 53 -3.10 -4.74 2.13
CA GLY A 53 -3.13 -4.38 3.55
C GLY A 53 -2.48 -3.03 3.81
N SER A 54 -1.31 -2.77 3.21
CA SER A 54 -0.61 -1.50 3.33
C SER A 54 -1.41 -0.33 2.72
N ALA A 55 -2.03 -0.56 1.55
CA ALA A 55 -2.88 0.43 0.90
C ALA A 55 -4.09 0.77 1.78
N LEU A 56 -4.74 -0.22 2.36
CA LEU A 56 -5.88 -0.03 3.25
C LEU A 56 -5.49 0.82 4.47
N VAL A 57 -4.39 0.50 5.16
CA VAL A 57 -3.90 1.27 6.31
C VAL A 57 -3.54 2.70 5.91
N GLY A 58 -2.94 2.89 4.73
CA GLY A 58 -2.63 4.21 4.17
C GLY A 58 -3.88 5.06 3.93
N VAL A 59 -4.92 4.47 3.33
CA VAL A 59 -6.22 5.14 3.09
C VAL A 59 -6.90 5.48 4.41
N MET A 60 -6.99 4.54 5.35
CA MET A 60 -7.61 4.80 6.66
C MET A 60 -6.88 5.94 7.40
N SER A 61 -5.55 5.89 7.43
CA SER A 61 -4.73 6.94 8.04
C SER A 61 -4.95 8.30 7.37
N HIS A 62 -5.06 8.33 6.04
CA HIS A 62 -5.30 9.56 5.29
C HIS A 62 -6.70 10.14 5.56
N LEU A 63 -7.72 9.30 5.65
CA LEU A 63 -9.08 9.75 5.99
C LEU A 63 -9.14 10.37 7.38
N PHE A 64 -8.49 9.74 8.37
CA PHE A 64 -8.40 10.32 9.71
C PHE A 64 -7.62 11.64 9.72
N GLU A 65 -6.48 11.72 9.02
CA GLU A 65 -5.72 12.97 8.86
C GLU A 65 -6.56 14.09 8.23
N GLN A 66 -7.41 13.76 7.25
CA GLN A 66 -8.31 14.73 6.61
C GLN A 66 -9.42 15.21 7.54
N VAL A 67 -10.04 14.29 8.29
CA VAL A 67 -11.10 14.62 9.25
C VAL A 67 -10.53 15.50 10.37
N ASP A 68 -9.36 15.13 10.90
CA ASP A 68 -8.70 15.87 11.96
C ASP A 68 -8.33 17.29 11.50
N ARG A 69 -7.69 17.42 10.32
CA ARG A 69 -7.38 18.71 9.70
C ARG A 69 -8.64 19.58 9.51
N ARG A 70 -9.74 19.01 9.00
CA ARG A 70 -11.00 19.76 8.82
C ARG A 70 -11.59 20.22 10.15
N SER A 71 -11.44 19.41 11.21
CA SER A 71 -11.91 19.78 12.55
C SER A 71 -11.08 20.93 13.13
N GLU A 72 -9.77 20.90 12.92
CA GLU A 72 -8.85 21.94 13.38
C GLU A 72 -9.05 23.25 12.62
N GLU A 73 -9.23 23.21 11.29
CA GLU A 73 -9.56 24.37 10.47
C GLU A 73 -10.86 25.06 10.94
N ARG A 74 -11.90 24.30 11.28
CA ARG A 74 -13.15 24.84 11.84
C ARG A 74 -12.91 25.53 13.19
N ARG A 75 -12.12 24.91 14.07
CA ARG A 75 -11.78 25.48 15.38
C ARG A 75 -10.98 26.78 15.26
N ILE A 76 -10.03 26.85 14.33
CA ILE A 76 -9.24 28.06 14.06
C ILE A 76 -10.15 29.16 13.47
N ALA A 77 -11.03 28.81 12.53
CA ALA A 77 -11.98 29.76 11.94
C ALA A 77 -12.92 30.38 12.99
N GLU A 78 -13.45 29.58 13.92
CA GLU A 78 -14.27 30.07 15.02
C GLU A 78 -13.48 31.00 15.96
N ARG A 79 -12.23 30.65 16.30
CA ARG A 79 -11.36 31.52 17.10
C ARG A 79 -11.07 32.85 16.40
N ASN A 80 -10.81 32.84 15.10
CA ASN A 80 -10.58 34.04 14.32
C ASN A 80 -11.83 34.91 14.22
N ARG A 81 -13.02 34.30 14.12
CA ARG A 81 -14.30 35.03 14.12
C ARG A 81 -14.56 35.72 15.46
N ARG A 82 -14.24 35.06 16.58
CA ARG A 82 -14.35 35.65 17.93
C ARG A 82 -13.36 36.79 18.19
N ARG A 83 -12.21 36.82 17.52
CA ARG A 83 -11.22 37.90 17.64
C ARG A 83 -11.52 39.13 16.76
N LYS A 84 -12.39 39.00 15.77
CA LYS A 84 -12.80 40.09 14.85
C LYS A 84 -14.10 40.78 15.26
N SER A 85 -14.81 40.23 16.25
CA SER A 85 -15.96 40.85 16.92
C SER A 85 -15.51 41.57 18.19
#